data_AF-A0A3C0YWZ8-F1
#
_entry.id   AF-A0A3C0YWZ8-F1
#
_cell.length_a   1.000
_cell.length_b   1.000
_cell.length_c   1.000
_cell.angle_alpha   90.00
_cell.angle_beta   90.00
_cell.angle_gamma   90.00
#
_symmetry.space_group_name_H-M   'P 1'
#
loop_
_entity.id
_entity.type
_entity.pdbx_description
1 polymer ?
#
loop_
_entity_poly.entity_id
_entity_poly.type
_entity_poly.pdbx_seq_one_letter_code
_entity_poly.pdbx_strand_id
1 'polypeptide(L)' 'MDLALTEAQEMLRSSARDFLDRECPTSLVRAMEQDERGYPTQLWEQIAGLGWLGVPFPAENDGADGSL' A
#
# COMPACT_ATOMS: atom_id res chain seq x y z
N MET A 1 20.62 17.43 -6.58
CA MET A 1 19.28 16.90 -6.27
C MET A 1 19.49 15.80 -5.26
N ASP A 2 18.90 15.94 -4.08
CA ASP A 2 18.87 14.85 -3.11
C ASP A 2 17.75 13.89 -3.50
N LEU A 3 18.06 12.60 -3.54
CA LEU A 3 17.15 11.51 -3.92
C LEU A 3 16.85 10.59 -2.73
N ALA A 4 17.35 10.95 -1.54
CA ALA A 4 16.99 10.27 -0.32
C ALA A 4 15.49 10.44 -0.04
N LEU A 5 14.87 9.38 0.49
CA LEU A 5 13.50 9.45 0.96
C LEU A 5 13.42 10.37 2.18
N THR A 6 12.32 11.10 2.29
CA THR A 6 11.96 11.80 3.52
C THR A 6 11.67 10.80 4.64
N GLU A 7 11.70 11.26 5.88
CA GLU A 7 11.34 10.42 7.05
C GLU A 7 9.94 9.81 6.90
N ALA A 8 8.96 10.60 6.43
CA ALA A 8 7.60 10.12 6.20
C ALA A 8 7.54 9.03 5.12
N GLN A 9 8.32 9.17 4.04
CA GLN A 9 8.43 8.16 2.98
C GLN A 9 9.11 6.87 3.47
N GLU A 10 10.16 6.97 4.30
CA GLU A 10 10.78 5.78 4.92
C GLU A 10 9.83 5.07 5.88
N MET A 11 9.08 5.82 6.70
CA MET A 11 8.06 5.24 7.58
C MET A 11 6.96 4.51 6.80
N LEU A 12 6.46 5.12 5.72
CA LEU A 12 5.47 4.49 4.84
C LEU A 12 6.03 3.21 4.20
N ARG A 13 7.27 3.27 3.69
CA ARG A 13 7.97 2.12 3.08
C ARG A 13 8.15 0.97 4.07
N SER A 14 8.59 1.25 5.29
CA SER A 14 8.77 0.22 6.32
C SER A 14 7.43 -0.41 6.67
N SER A 15 6.40 0.40 6.90
CA SER A 15 5.06 -0.07 7.26
C SER A 15 4.44 -0.92 6.14
N ALA A 16 4.61 -0.50 4.88
CA ALA A 16 4.16 -1.24 3.70
C ALA A 16 4.86 -2.59 3.57
N ARG A 17 6.17 -2.65 3.80
CA ARG A 17 6.94 -3.89 3.75
C ARG A 17 6.46 -4.86 4.83
N ASP A 18 6.43 -4.43 6.09
CA ASP A 18 6.06 -5.30 7.21
C ASP A 18 4.63 -5.83 7.09
N PHE A 19 3.71 -5.01 6.57
CA PHE A 19 2.33 -5.43 6.29
C PHE A 19 2.26 -6.48 5.18
N LEU A 20 2.89 -6.22 4.02
CA LEU A 20 2.81 -7.12 2.87
C LEU A 20 3.53 -8.45 3.13
N ASP A 21 4.64 -8.43 3.87
CA ASP A 21 5.34 -9.66 4.28
C ASP A 21 4.44 -10.58 5.14
N ARG A 22 3.50 -10.00 5.90
CA ARG A 22 2.56 -10.73 6.74
C ARG A 22 1.27 -11.11 6.02
N GLU A 23 0.68 -10.19 5.29
CA GLU A 23 -0.68 -10.32 4.73
C GLU A 23 -0.70 -10.78 3.27
N CYS A 24 0.43 -10.70 2.55
CA CYS A 24 0.55 -11.12 1.15
C CYS A 24 1.61 -12.22 0.93
N PRO A 25 1.45 -13.41 1.55
CA PRO A 25 2.39 -14.50 1.35
C PRO A 25 2.36 -15.01 -0.10
N THR A 26 3.46 -15.64 -0.54
CA THR A 26 3.55 -16.23 -1.90
C THR A 26 2.41 -17.21 -2.21
N SER A 27 1.89 -17.93 -1.21
CA SER A 27 0.72 -18.80 -1.39
C SER A 27 -0.54 -18.05 -1.81
N LEU A 28 -0.77 -16.85 -1.25
CA LEU A 28 -1.87 -15.97 -1.65
C LEU A 28 -1.66 -15.51 -3.09
N VAL A 29 -0.45 -15.06 -3.43
CA VAL A 29 -0.10 -14.66 -4.80
C VAL A 29 -0.38 -15.79 -5.80
N ARG A 30 0.03 -17.02 -5.49
CA ARG A 30 -0.26 -18.20 -6.35
C ARG A 30 -1.75 -18.51 -6.47
N ALA A 31 -2.52 -18.34 -5.40
CA ALA A 31 -3.97 -18.52 -5.46
C ALA A 31 -4.62 -17.47 -6.37
N MET A 32 -4.15 -16.21 -6.30
CA MET A 32 -4.67 -15.12 -7.13
C MET A 32 -4.36 -15.29 -8.63
N GLU A 33 -3.32 -16.02 -9.02
CA GLU A 33 -3.07 -16.36 -10.44
C GLU A 33 -4.23 -17.14 -11.08
N GLN A 34 -5.03 -17.86 -10.29
CA GLN A 34 -6.17 -18.66 -10.75
C GLN A 34 -7.52 -18.03 -10.40
N ASP A 35 -7.53 -16.95 -9.63
CA ASP A 35 -8.74 -16.24 -9.25
C ASP A 35 -9.17 -15.29 -10.37
N GLU A 36 -10.47 -15.24 -10.68
CA GLU A 36 -11.00 -14.43 -11.77
C GLU A 36 -10.76 -12.91 -11.56
N ARG A 37 -10.77 -12.44 -10.31
CA ARG A 37 -10.49 -11.02 -10.00
C ARG A 37 -8.99 -10.77 -9.91
N GLY A 38 -8.22 -11.77 -9.49
CA GLY A 38 -6.77 -11.72 -9.37
C GLY A 38 -6.27 -10.92 -8.16
N TYR A 39 -7.14 -10.57 -7.23
CA TYR A 39 -6.76 -9.93 -5.97
C TYR A 39 -7.77 -10.22 -4.83
N PRO A 40 -7.29 -10.28 -3.57
CA PRO A 40 -8.17 -10.48 -2.43
C PRO A 40 -8.79 -9.15 -2.01
N THR A 41 -10.13 -9.04 -2.05
CA THR A 41 -10.85 -7.83 -1.62
C THR A 41 -10.51 -7.43 -0.18
N GLN A 42 -10.37 -8.39 0.72
CA GLN A 42 -10.04 -8.14 2.13
C GLN A 42 -8.66 -7.47 2.30
N LEU A 43 -7.67 -7.83 1.49
CA LEU A 43 -6.34 -7.21 1.54
C LEU A 43 -6.41 -5.73 1.13
N TRP A 44 -7.23 -5.43 0.11
CA TRP A 44 -7.47 -4.05 -0.31
C TRP A 44 -8.22 -3.23 0.73
N GLU A 45 -9.20 -3.82 1.42
CA GLU A 45 -9.90 -3.18 2.54
C GLU A 45 -8.94 -2.86 3.70
N GLN A 46 -8.02 -3.77 4.02
CA GLN A 46 -6.97 -3.52 5.01
C GLN A 46 -6.06 -2.35 4.59
N ILE A 47 -5.59 -2.33 3.34
CA ILE A 47 -4.75 -1.25 2.79
C ILE A 47 -5.50 0.10 2.81
N ALA A 48 -6.80 0.10 2.48
CA ALA A 48 -7.63 1.29 2.56
C ALA A 48 -7.77 1.79 4.00
N GLY A 49 -7.96 0.88 4.97
CA GLY A 49 -8.01 1.20 6.39
C GLY A 49 -6.71 1.79 6.96
N LEU A 50 -5.57 1.54 6.31
CA LEU A 50 -4.27 2.14 6.65
C LEU A 50 -4.09 3.56 6.07
N GLY A 51 -5.03 4.03 5.25
CA GLY A 51 -5.01 5.36 4.64
C GLY A 51 -4.04 5.50 3.46
N TRP A 52 -3.37 4.41 3.04
CA TRP A 52 -2.33 4.48 2.00
C TRP A 52 -2.87 4.85 0.63
N LEU A 53 -4.13 4.49 0.34
CA LEU A 53 -4.76 4.80 -0.94
C LEU A 53 -5.03 6.30 -1.12
N GLY A 54 -5.08 7.08 -0.03
CA GLY A 54 -5.25 8.54 -0.06
C GLY A 54 -3.95 9.30 -0.29
N VAL A 55 -2.79 8.66 -0.10
CA VAL A 55 -1.47 9.32 -0.18
C VAL A 55 -1.24 10.11 -1.46
N PRO A 56 -1.48 9.57 -2.68
CA PRO A 56 -1.20 10.32 -3.90
C PRO A 56 -2.22 11.42 -4.23
N PHE A 57 -3.29 11.55 -3.43
CA PHE A 57 -4.38 12.48 -3.71
C PHE A 57 -4.26 13.77 -2.89
N PRO A 58 -4.79 14.90 -3.40
CA PRO A 58 -4.81 16.15 -2.66
C PRO A 58 -5.68 16.08 -1.39
N ALA A 59 -5.29 16.81 -0.33
CA ALA A 59 -6.09 16.86 0.91
C ALA A 59 -7.50 17.45 0.72
N GLU A 60 -7.70 18.31 -0.29
CA GLU A 60 -9.02 18.82 -0.66
C GLU A 60 -10.00 17.72 -1.16
N ASN A 61 -9.48 16.56 -1.54
CA ASN A 61 -10.25 15.38 -1.93
C ASN A 61 -10.10 14.23 -0.91
N ASP A 62 -9.92 14.57 0.37
CA ASP A 62 -9.67 13.61 1.47
C ASP A 62 -8.37 12.78 1.30
N GLY A 63 -7.40 13.29 0.53
CA GLY A 63 -6.07 12.70 0.35
C GLY A 63 -5.02 13.19 1.36
N ALA A 64 -3.75 12.88 1.12
CA ALA A 64 -2.65 13.23 2.03
C ALA A 64 -1.49 14.04 1.39
N ASP A 65 -1.71 14.61 0.19
CA ASP A 65 -0.73 15.47 -0.51
C ASP A 65 0.67 14.82 -0.64
N GLY A 66 0.73 13.49 -0.79
CA GLY A 66 1.99 12.75 -0.84
C GLY A 66 2.80 13.08 -2.08
N SER A 67 4.09 13.38 -1.90
CA SER A 67 5.04 13.57 -3.00
C SER A 67 5.77 12.28 -3.36
N LEU A 68 6.06 12.11 -4.65
CA LEU A 68 6.97 11.08 -5.18
C LEU A 68 8.43 11.46 -4.91
#